data_AF-A0A8E2F8I6-F1
#
_entry.id   AF-A0A8E2F8I6-F1
#
_cell.length_a   1.000
_cell.length_b   1.000
_cell.length_c   1.000
_cell.angle_alpha   90.00
_cell.angle_beta   90.00
_cell.angle_gamma   90.00
#
_symmetry.space_group_name_H-M   'P 1'
#
loop_
_entity.id
_entity.type
_entity.pdbx_description
1 polymer ?
#
loop_
_entity_poly.entity_id
_entity_poly.type
_entity_poly.pdbx_seq_one_letter_code
_entity_poly.pdbx_strand_id
1 'polypeptide(L)'
;MSSTSSSSAPESYKGKANGLGKAFRNLDIDGHDLPPSPAPSSPRNGRKYALATELVYTEGNDQYNASSVPIYQSATFKQESATGGAGEYDYTRSGNPTRTHLERHLAKIMNATRALVVSSGMGALDVITRLLRPGDEVVTGDDLYGGTNRLLKYLATNGGIIVHHVDTTNPECVRAVINSKTTMVLLETPTNPLIKIVDIPRISEVTHAANPSAIVAVDNTMLSPLLQNPLDLGADIVYESGTKYLSGHHDLMAGVIAINDPALGEKLYFTINASGCGLSPFDSWLLLRGIKTLGVRMEKQQANAQRIAEFLESHGFKVRYPGLRSHPQYDLHWSMARGAGAVLSFETGDVNVSERIVESARLWAISVSFGCVNSLISMPCRMSHASIDAKTRAERQLPEDIIRLCVGIEDVEDLIDDLSRALVQAGAVTVTVDNFRALGADKRIGGDSDEDLTEGKQPAQDPEAASVPS
;
A
#
# COMPACT_ATOMS: atom_id res chain seq x y z
N MET A 1 53.74 -12.23 69.71
CA MET A 1 53.46 -11.56 71.01
C MET A 1 52.02 -11.07 70.98
N SER A 2 51.29 -11.17 72.10
CA SER A 2 50.06 -10.46 72.51
C SER A 2 49.11 -9.84 71.43
N SER A 3 47.79 -10.03 71.47
CA SER A 3 46.93 -10.69 72.47
C SER A 3 45.49 -10.92 71.96
N THR A 4 44.87 -12.01 72.43
CA THR A 4 43.40 -12.26 72.46
C THR A 4 42.72 -11.30 73.45
N SER A 5 41.39 -11.15 73.61
CA SER A 5 40.15 -11.85 73.19
C SER A 5 39.02 -10.77 73.09
N SER A 6 37.71 -10.99 72.93
CA SER A 6 36.79 -12.16 72.92
C SER A 6 35.54 -11.76 72.06
N SER A 7 34.42 -12.48 71.92
CA SER A 7 33.90 -13.75 72.48
C SER A 7 33.02 -14.48 71.43
N SER A 8 31.97 -15.23 71.81
CA SER A 8 31.13 -16.04 70.90
C SER A 8 29.67 -16.16 71.35
N ALA A 9 28.74 -16.07 70.36
CA ALA A 9 27.59 -16.97 70.12
C ALA A 9 26.39 -16.94 71.14
N PRO A 10 25.18 -17.48 70.82
CA PRO A 10 24.84 -18.40 69.71
C PRO A 10 23.55 -18.15 68.89
N GLU A 11 23.45 -18.88 67.77
CA GLU A 11 22.32 -19.64 67.16
C GLU A 11 20.83 -19.22 67.40
N SER A 12 19.85 -19.46 66.50
CA SER A 12 19.72 -20.63 65.62
C SER A 12 18.66 -20.52 64.49
N TYR A 13 18.86 -21.38 63.48
CA TYR A 13 17.88 -22.13 62.66
C TYR A 13 16.99 -21.57 61.52
N LYS A 14 17.27 -22.18 60.35
CA LYS A 14 16.39 -22.59 59.22
C LYS A 14 15.80 -21.49 58.31
N GLY A 15 15.81 -21.67 56.98
CA GLY A 15 16.14 -22.86 56.18
C GLY A 15 16.74 -22.57 54.80
N LYS A 16 17.40 -23.59 54.22
CA LYS A 16 17.81 -23.60 52.81
C LYS A 16 16.58 -23.83 51.93
N ALA A 17 16.46 -23.09 50.83
CA ALA A 17 15.72 -23.50 49.65
C ALA A 17 16.64 -23.39 48.43
N ASN A 18 16.56 -24.39 47.54
CA ASN A 18 17.57 -24.68 46.52
C ASN A 18 17.71 -23.58 45.46
N GLY A 19 18.88 -23.54 44.83
CA GLY A 19 19.08 -22.78 43.60
C GLY A 19 18.27 -23.37 42.44
N LEU A 20 17.47 -22.52 41.78
CA LEU A 20 16.87 -22.76 40.45
C LEU A 20 16.51 -21.44 39.73
N GLY A 21 16.96 -20.29 40.24
CA GLY A 21 16.52 -18.94 39.80
C GLY A 21 17.41 -18.22 38.79
N LYS A 22 18.30 -18.92 38.07
CA LYS A 22 19.22 -18.31 37.08
C LYS A 22 19.33 -19.10 35.75
N ALA A 23 18.27 -19.83 35.40
CA ALA A 23 18.27 -20.76 34.26
C ALA A 23 17.03 -20.63 33.35
N PHE A 24 16.64 -19.40 33.01
CA PHE A 24 15.79 -19.13 31.85
C PHE A 24 16.37 -17.92 31.10
N ARG A 25 17.14 -18.20 30.05
CA ARG A 25 17.43 -17.21 28.99
C ARG A 25 16.22 -17.14 28.07
N ASN A 26 16.02 -16.00 27.42
CA ASN A 26 15.02 -15.84 26.36
C ASN A 26 15.48 -16.62 25.13
N LEU A 27 15.10 -17.90 25.06
CA LEU A 27 15.27 -18.75 23.90
C LEU A 27 13.93 -18.83 23.17
N ASP A 28 13.95 -18.84 21.84
CA ASP A 28 12.78 -19.22 21.06
C ASP A 28 12.49 -20.73 21.20
N ILE A 29 11.46 -21.21 20.52
CA ILE A 29 11.03 -22.62 20.59
C ILE A 29 12.09 -23.61 20.07
N ASP A 30 13.07 -23.13 19.30
CA ASP A 30 14.13 -23.91 18.67
C ASP A 30 15.51 -23.74 19.35
N GLY A 31 15.60 -22.90 20.38
CA GLY A 31 16.80 -22.74 21.22
C GLY A 31 17.82 -21.72 20.70
N HIS A 32 17.42 -20.74 19.88
CA HIS A 32 18.32 -19.71 19.38
C HIS A 32 18.46 -18.51 20.35
N ASP A 33 19.71 -18.08 20.58
CA ASP A 33 20.07 -16.86 21.34
C ASP A 33 20.03 -15.65 20.37
N LEU A 34 18.85 -15.36 19.84
CA LEU A 34 18.62 -14.22 18.92
C LEU A 34 18.57 -12.90 19.69
N PRO A 35 19.02 -11.77 19.09
CA PRO A 35 18.82 -10.47 19.70
C PRO A 35 17.31 -10.24 19.94
N PRO A 36 16.91 -9.70 21.11
CA PRO A 36 15.49 -9.52 21.42
C PRO A 36 14.86 -8.64 20.34
N SER A 37 13.78 -9.15 19.72
CA SER A 37 12.96 -8.40 18.77
C SER A 37 12.68 -7.01 19.39
N PRO A 38 13.03 -5.91 18.70
CA PRO A 38 13.24 -4.61 19.34
C PRO A 38 11.99 -4.20 20.11
N ALA A 39 12.12 -4.16 21.44
CA ALA A 39 10.99 -4.16 22.37
C ALA A 39 9.91 -3.13 22.03
N PRO A 40 8.62 -3.43 22.25
CA PRO A 40 7.53 -2.55 21.88
C PRO A 40 7.71 -1.17 22.51
N SER A 41 7.77 -0.14 21.67
CA SER A 41 7.83 1.28 22.05
C SER A 41 6.46 1.77 22.55
N SER A 42 5.94 1.10 23.57
CA SER A 42 4.76 1.48 24.33
C SER A 42 5.20 2.17 25.63
N PRO A 43 4.89 3.47 25.84
CA PRO A 43 5.29 4.17 27.05
C PRO A 43 4.64 3.56 28.30
N ARG A 44 5.40 3.54 29.40
CA ARG A 44 4.85 3.26 30.74
C ARG A 44 3.70 4.24 31.05
N ASN A 45 2.48 3.74 31.16
CA ASN A 45 1.27 4.48 31.59
C ASN A 45 0.94 5.79 30.83
N GLY A 46 1.28 5.89 29.54
CA GLY A 46 1.08 7.10 28.72
C GLY A 46 -0.19 7.11 27.86
N ARG A 47 -0.77 8.30 27.66
CA ARG A 47 -1.83 8.56 26.66
C ARG A 47 -1.25 8.40 25.24
N LYS A 48 -1.87 7.57 24.38
CA LYS A 48 -1.54 7.49 22.94
C LYS A 48 -1.78 8.87 22.29
N TYR A 49 -0.80 9.41 21.55
CA TYR A 49 -0.99 10.68 20.87
C TYR A 49 -1.83 10.52 19.60
N ALA A 50 -2.33 11.65 19.07
CA ALA A 50 -2.96 11.66 17.76
C ALA A 50 -1.93 11.38 16.66
N LEU A 51 -2.35 10.74 15.56
CA LEU A 51 -1.44 10.29 14.50
C LEU A 51 -0.57 11.42 13.91
N ALA A 52 -1.10 12.64 13.79
CA ALA A 52 -0.33 13.81 13.36
C ALA A 52 0.86 14.13 14.28
N THR A 53 0.73 13.92 15.60
CA THR A 53 1.86 14.01 16.54
C THR A 53 2.82 12.84 16.34
N GLU A 54 2.32 11.62 16.20
CA GLU A 54 3.14 10.42 16.04
C GLU A 54 3.94 10.39 14.73
N LEU A 55 3.51 11.08 13.68
CA LEU A 55 4.32 11.29 12.47
C LEU A 55 5.59 12.11 12.72
N VAL A 56 5.56 13.04 13.69
CA VAL A 56 6.67 13.98 13.96
C VAL A 56 7.51 13.54 15.17
N TYR A 57 6.84 13.05 16.21
CA TYR A 57 7.42 12.68 17.49
C TYR A 57 7.99 11.26 17.48
N THR A 58 9.28 11.15 17.78
CA THR A 58 9.97 9.87 17.92
C THR A 58 10.79 9.86 19.19
N GLU A 59 10.58 8.87 20.04
CA GLU A 59 11.47 8.60 21.17
C GLU A 59 12.77 7.96 20.67
N GLY A 60 13.89 8.34 21.26
CA GLY A 60 15.21 7.81 20.93
C GLY A 60 16.17 7.99 22.10
N ASN A 61 17.09 7.04 22.27
CA ASN A 61 18.10 7.05 23.33
C ASN A 61 19.50 7.11 22.70
N ASP A 62 19.78 8.22 22.01
CA ASP A 62 21.12 8.49 21.48
C ASP A 62 22.09 8.86 22.60
N GLN A 63 23.32 8.33 22.54
CA GLN A 63 24.35 8.52 23.57
C GLN A 63 24.77 9.98 23.79
N TYR A 64 24.52 10.87 22.82
CA TYR A 64 24.79 12.31 22.89
C TYR A 64 23.51 13.15 23.01
N ASN A 65 22.33 12.52 23.17
CA ASN A 65 21.01 13.15 23.15
C ASN A 65 20.76 14.01 21.87
N ALA A 66 21.21 13.54 20.72
CA ALA A 66 21.00 14.24 19.44
C ALA A 66 19.50 14.48 19.15
N SER A 67 19.13 15.72 18.83
CA SER A 67 17.73 16.10 18.53
C SER A 67 17.19 15.55 17.21
N SER A 68 18.08 15.08 16.34
CA SER A 68 17.77 14.37 15.10
C SER A 68 18.57 13.07 15.07
N VAL A 69 17.99 12.03 14.48
CA VAL A 69 18.57 10.68 14.45
C VAL A 69 19.90 10.70 13.69
N PRO A 70 21.02 10.30 14.31
CA PRO A 70 22.31 10.22 13.62
C PRO A 70 22.29 9.16 12.50
N ILE A 71 23.06 9.40 11.44
CA ILE A 71 23.19 8.45 10.31
C ILE A 71 24.37 7.52 10.57
N TYR A 72 24.07 6.28 10.99
CA TYR A 72 25.07 5.26 11.27
C TYR A 72 25.51 4.57 9.98
N GLN A 73 26.42 5.21 9.23
CA GLN A 73 26.97 4.67 7.96
C GLN A 73 27.93 3.47 8.14
N SER A 74 28.23 3.04 9.37
CA SER A 74 29.16 1.93 9.60
C SER A 74 28.63 0.61 9.05
N ALA A 75 29.49 -0.19 8.41
CA ALA A 75 29.15 -1.54 8.00
C ALA A 75 29.12 -2.53 9.18
N THR A 76 29.99 -2.32 10.18
CA THR A 76 30.20 -3.23 11.31
C THR A 76 30.22 -2.49 12.65
N PHE A 77 29.97 -3.23 13.73
CA PHE A 77 29.96 -2.73 15.10
C PHE A 77 30.91 -3.59 15.97
N LYS A 78 31.76 -2.92 16.75
CA LYS A 78 32.78 -3.60 17.58
C LYS A 78 32.09 -4.45 18.66
N GLN A 79 32.53 -5.71 18.79
CA GLN A 79 32.06 -6.63 19.83
C GLN A 79 33.04 -6.63 21.01
N GLU A 80 32.52 -6.75 22.23
CA GLU A 80 33.33 -6.78 23.46
C GLU A 80 33.94 -8.15 23.76
N SER A 81 33.44 -9.21 23.12
CA SER A 81 33.88 -10.59 23.35
C SER A 81 33.98 -11.39 22.04
N ALA A 82 34.81 -12.44 22.04
CA ALA A 82 34.96 -13.34 20.91
C ALA A 82 33.71 -14.20 20.63
N THR A 83 32.77 -14.30 21.57
CA THR A 83 31.47 -14.95 21.40
C THR A 83 30.41 -14.02 20.79
N GLY A 84 30.71 -12.72 20.64
CA GLY A 84 29.74 -11.72 20.19
C GLY A 84 28.61 -11.46 21.18
N GLY A 85 27.49 -10.91 20.68
CA GLY A 85 26.20 -10.86 21.39
C GLY A 85 26.06 -9.82 22.50
N ALA A 86 27.09 -9.05 22.82
CA ALA A 86 27.03 -8.01 23.86
C ALA A 86 26.32 -6.71 23.40
N GLY A 87 26.34 -6.41 22.10
CA GLY A 87 25.69 -5.24 21.51
C GLY A 87 24.45 -5.59 20.70
N GLU A 88 23.51 -4.65 20.59
CA GLU A 88 22.28 -4.75 19.76
C GLU A 88 22.61 -4.91 18.26
N TYR A 89 23.82 -4.50 17.83
CA TYR A 89 24.26 -4.52 16.44
C TYR A 89 25.64 -5.17 16.29
N ASP A 90 25.80 -5.93 15.20
CA ASP A 90 27.04 -6.55 14.74
C ASP A 90 27.40 -6.07 13.32
N TYR A 91 26.43 -6.06 12.41
CA TYR A 91 26.59 -5.85 10.98
C TYR A 91 25.34 -5.19 10.36
N THR A 92 25.52 -4.11 9.59
CA THR A 92 24.41 -3.24 9.10
C THR A 92 23.38 -3.94 8.18
N ARG A 93 23.74 -5.06 7.53
CA ARG A 93 22.77 -5.92 6.83
C ARG A 93 21.76 -6.53 7.83
N SER A 94 22.24 -7.11 8.92
CA SER A 94 21.43 -7.68 10.01
C SER A 94 20.61 -6.60 10.73
N GLY A 95 21.23 -5.51 11.14
CA GLY A 95 20.58 -4.42 11.88
C GLY A 95 21.43 -3.16 11.92
N ASN A 96 20.79 -2.00 11.93
CA ASN A 96 21.46 -0.70 11.93
C ASN A 96 20.68 0.31 12.78
N PRO A 97 21.30 1.12 13.67
CA PRO A 97 20.56 2.03 14.56
C PRO A 97 19.61 3.00 13.85
N THR A 98 20.02 3.57 12.71
CA THR A 98 19.19 4.50 11.94
C THR A 98 18.00 3.78 11.31
N ARG A 99 18.21 2.55 10.81
CA ARG A 99 17.12 1.70 10.27
C ARG A 99 16.17 1.23 11.36
N THR A 100 16.67 0.79 12.51
CA THR A 100 15.84 0.35 13.64
C THR A 100 14.98 1.49 14.18
N HIS A 101 15.49 2.73 14.19
CA HIS A 101 14.70 3.91 14.57
C HIS A 101 13.55 4.17 13.59
N LEU A 102 13.80 4.04 12.29
CA LEU A 102 12.77 4.09 11.26
C LEU A 102 11.73 2.97 11.41
N GLU A 103 12.17 1.73 11.61
CA GLU A 103 11.29 0.57 11.80
C GLU A 103 10.39 0.73 13.04
N ARG A 104 10.94 1.19 14.17
CA ARG A 104 10.16 1.52 15.39
C ARG A 104 9.16 2.65 15.15
N HIS A 105 9.52 3.66 14.35
CA HIS A 105 8.64 4.79 14.02
C HIS A 105 7.49 4.36 13.08
N LEU A 106 7.81 3.57 12.05
CA LEU A 106 6.83 3.00 11.12
C LEU A 106 5.84 2.08 11.84
N ALA A 107 6.32 1.16 12.69
CA ALA A 107 5.46 0.29 13.48
C ALA A 107 4.43 1.09 14.30
N LYS A 108 4.87 2.20 14.92
CA LYS A 108 4.00 3.11 15.69
C LYS A 108 2.88 3.73 14.84
N ILE A 109 3.21 4.27 13.67
CA ILE A 109 2.22 4.98 12.82
C ILE A 109 1.31 4.02 12.04
N MET A 110 1.80 2.82 11.69
CA MET A 110 1.05 1.75 11.02
C MET A 110 0.20 0.90 11.98
N ASN A 111 0.21 1.22 13.29
CA ASN A 111 -0.42 0.46 14.37
C ASN A 111 -0.01 -1.03 14.40
N ALA A 112 1.27 -1.30 14.10
CA ALA A 112 1.84 -2.63 13.97
C ALA A 112 2.78 -2.99 15.13
N THR A 113 2.90 -4.29 15.41
CA THR A 113 3.85 -4.83 16.40
C THR A 113 5.28 -4.76 15.88
N ARG A 114 5.48 -4.99 14.58
CA ARG A 114 6.78 -4.84 13.91
C ARG A 114 6.61 -4.18 12.55
N ALA A 115 7.57 -3.33 12.18
CA ALA A 115 7.80 -2.94 10.80
C ALA A 115 9.22 -3.33 10.38
N LEU A 116 9.41 -3.55 9.08
CA LEU A 116 10.66 -3.93 8.43
C LEU A 116 10.83 -3.08 7.18
N VAL A 117 12.05 -2.64 6.86
CA VAL A 117 12.29 -1.78 5.68
C VAL A 117 13.39 -2.28 4.75
N VAL A 118 13.10 -2.17 3.45
CA VAL A 118 13.88 -2.73 2.34
C VAL A 118 14.04 -1.73 1.21
N SER A 119 14.94 -2.00 0.26
CA SER A 119 15.37 -1.06 -0.79
C SER A 119 14.29 -0.59 -1.79
N SER A 120 13.13 -1.25 -1.90
CA SER A 120 12.02 -0.82 -2.76
C SER A 120 10.71 -1.52 -2.41
N GLY A 121 9.57 -0.97 -2.83
CA GLY A 121 8.26 -1.63 -2.69
C GLY A 121 8.18 -2.99 -3.37
N MET A 122 8.86 -3.16 -4.52
CA MET A 122 9.00 -4.49 -5.15
C MET A 122 9.88 -5.44 -4.34
N GLY A 123 10.88 -4.92 -3.63
CA GLY A 123 11.67 -5.70 -2.66
C GLY A 123 10.85 -6.14 -1.45
N ALA A 124 9.89 -5.33 -1.01
CA ALA A 124 8.95 -5.71 0.05
C ALA A 124 8.06 -6.87 -0.40
N LEU A 125 7.49 -6.78 -1.60
CA LEU A 125 6.71 -7.87 -2.18
C LEU A 125 7.56 -9.13 -2.46
N ASP A 126 8.80 -9.00 -2.94
CA ASP A 126 9.72 -10.14 -3.11
C ASP A 126 9.97 -10.87 -1.78
N VAL A 127 10.22 -10.12 -0.70
CA VAL A 127 10.37 -10.68 0.66
C VAL A 127 9.10 -11.39 1.14
N ILE A 128 7.92 -10.83 0.88
CA ILE A 128 6.63 -11.44 1.24
C ILE A 128 6.38 -12.73 0.43
N THR A 129 6.63 -12.70 -0.88
CA THR A 129 6.42 -13.86 -1.76
C THR A 129 7.42 -15.01 -1.51
N ARG A 130 8.54 -14.78 -0.82
CA ARG A 130 9.46 -15.84 -0.37
C ARG A 130 8.90 -16.73 0.77
N LEU A 131 7.72 -16.40 1.30
CA LEU A 131 6.94 -17.32 2.14
C LEU A 131 6.36 -18.50 1.33
N LEU A 132 6.17 -18.31 0.02
CA LEU A 132 5.57 -19.29 -0.88
C LEU A 132 6.54 -20.43 -1.24
N ARG A 133 5.98 -21.60 -1.55
CA ARG A 133 6.69 -22.78 -2.03
C ARG A 133 6.15 -23.26 -3.38
N PRO A 134 6.91 -24.01 -4.18
CA PRO A 134 6.40 -24.59 -5.43
C PRO A 134 5.15 -25.44 -5.17
N GLY A 135 4.06 -25.15 -5.88
CA GLY A 135 2.74 -25.75 -5.70
C GLY A 135 1.77 -24.93 -4.84
N ASP A 136 2.23 -23.88 -4.16
CA ASP A 136 1.38 -22.92 -3.45
C ASP A 136 0.60 -22.02 -4.43
N GLU A 137 -0.55 -21.55 -3.98
CA GLU A 137 -1.45 -20.71 -4.78
C GLU A 137 -1.62 -19.30 -4.19
N VAL A 138 -1.57 -18.29 -5.05
CA VAL A 138 -1.79 -16.87 -4.74
C VAL A 138 -3.07 -16.40 -5.42
N VAL A 139 -4.02 -15.87 -4.66
CA VAL A 139 -5.21 -15.20 -5.19
C VAL A 139 -4.99 -13.69 -5.17
N THR A 140 -5.29 -12.99 -6.27
CA THR A 140 -5.00 -11.55 -6.37
C THR A 140 -5.89 -10.84 -7.38
N GLY A 141 -5.83 -9.50 -7.40
CA GLY A 141 -6.64 -8.64 -8.26
C GLY A 141 -6.41 -8.83 -9.77
N ASP A 142 -7.47 -8.57 -10.54
CA ASP A 142 -7.42 -8.34 -11.99
C ASP A 142 -6.77 -6.98 -12.32
N ASP A 143 -6.99 -5.97 -11.48
CA ASP A 143 -6.32 -4.66 -11.52
C ASP A 143 -5.31 -4.54 -10.36
N LEU A 144 -4.04 -4.35 -10.73
CA LEU A 144 -2.89 -4.29 -9.82
C LEU A 144 -1.79 -3.48 -10.50
N TYR A 145 -0.90 -2.87 -9.71
CA TYR A 145 0.35 -2.32 -10.20
C TYR A 145 1.10 -3.30 -11.12
N GLY A 146 1.42 -2.85 -12.34
CA GLY A 146 2.13 -3.67 -13.34
C GLY A 146 3.46 -4.29 -12.88
N GLY A 147 4.11 -3.75 -11.84
CA GLY A 147 5.27 -4.38 -11.20
C GLY A 147 4.91 -5.65 -10.41
N THR A 148 3.82 -5.63 -9.65
CA THR A 148 3.24 -6.77 -8.93
C THR A 148 2.91 -7.90 -9.90
N ASN A 149 2.17 -7.58 -10.98
CA ASN A 149 1.82 -8.55 -12.02
C ASN A 149 3.07 -9.18 -12.67
N ARG A 150 4.12 -8.38 -12.93
CA ARG A 150 5.39 -8.89 -13.49
C ARG A 150 6.11 -9.85 -12.54
N LEU A 151 6.15 -9.57 -11.23
CA LEU A 151 6.77 -10.47 -10.25
C LEU A 151 5.97 -11.78 -10.11
N LEU A 152 4.64 -11.70 -9.99
CA LEU A 152 3.79 -12.88 -9.91
C LEU A 152 3.91 -13.77 -11.15
N LYS A 153 3.95 -13.18 -12.36
CA LYS A 153 4.20 -13.91 -13.62
C LYS A 153 5.59 -14.57 -13.64
N TYR A 154 6.61 -13.91 -13.10
CA TYR A 154 7.95 -14.50 -12.96
C TYR A 154 7.94 -15.71 -12.00
N LEU A 155 7.29 -15.59 -10.84
CA LEU A 155 7.14 -16.67 -9.87
C LEU A 155 6.31 -17.84 -10.41
N ALA A 156 5.27 -17.57 -11.19
CA ALA A 156 4.49 -18.61 -11.84
C ALA A 156 5.27 -19.37 -12.93
N THR A 157 6.04 -18.63 -13.74
CA THR A 157 6.83 -19.21 -14.83
C THR A 157 8.05 -20.01 -14.32
N ASN A 158 8.70 -19.56 -13.24
CA ASN A 158 10.02 -20.08 -12.82
C ASN A 158 10.04 -20.70 -11.41
N GLY A 159 9.09 -20.35 -10.54
CA GLY A 159 9.03 -20.79 -9.13
C GLY A 159 7.98 -21.87 -8.86
N GLY A 160 7.16 -22.24 -9.85
CA GLY A 160 6.08 -23.22 -9.68
C GLY A 160 4.92 -22.73 -8.82
N ILE A 161 4.74 -21.41 -8.70
CA ILE A 161 3.62 -20.78 -7.99
C ILE A 161 2.39 -20.74 -8.90
N ILE A 162 1.21 -21.01 -8.38
CA ILE A 162 -0.06 -20.87 -9.12
C ILE A 162 -0.65 -19.50 -8.77
N VAL A 163 -1.08 -18.73 -9.77
CA VAL A 163 -1.62 -17.37 -9.56
C VAL A 163 -3.01 -17.27 -10.16
N HIS A 164 -4.00 -16.97 -9.31
CA HIS A 164 -5.39 -16.75 -9.68
C HIS A 164 -5.68 -15.25 -9.69
N HIS A 165 -5.88 -14.67 -10.88
CA HIS A 165 -6.38 -13.30 -11.02
C HIS A 165 -7.91 -13.32 -10.99
N VAL A 166 -8.51 -12.59 -10.05
CA VAL A 166 -9.96 -12.47 -9.86
C VAL A 166 -10.34 -11.00 -9.63
N ASP A 167 -11.62 -10.65 -9.84
CA ASP A 167 -12.13 -9.36 -9.40
C ASP A 167 -12.23 -9.32 -7.87
N THR A 168 -11.27 -8.67 -7.23
CA THR A 168 -11.19 -8.51 -5.77
C THR A 168 -12.20 -7.51 -5.23
N THR A 169 -12.96 -6.77 -6.06
CA THR A 169 -14.09 -5.96 -5.56
C THR A 169 -15.28 -6.82 -5.15
N ASN A 170 -15.30 -8.08 -5.55
CA ASN A 170 -16.30 -9.07 -5.16
C ASN A 170 -15.67 -10.16 -4.28
N PRO A 171 -15.90 -10.15 -2.95
CA PRO A 171 -15.39 -11.19 -2.04
C PRO A 171 -15.81 -12.62 -2.41
N GLU A 172 -16.92 -12.80 -3.13
CA GLU A 172 -17.40 -14.11 -3.58
C GLU A 172 -16.50 -14.69 -4.69
N CYS A 173 -15.94 -13.84 -5.56
CA CYS A 173 -14.96 -14.23 -6.59
C CYS A 173 -13.65 -14.71 -5.94
N VAL A 174 -13.23 -14.05 -4.86
CA VAL A 174 -12.06 -14.47 -4.06
C VAL A 174 -12.34 -15.81 -3.38
N ARG A 175 -13.47 -15.94 -2.67
CA ARG A 175 -13.86 -17.19 -1.99
C ARG A 175 -13.96 -18.39 -2.94
N ALA A 176 -14.41 -18.19 -4.18
CA ALA A 176 -14.60 -19.26 -5.16
C ALA A 176 -13.30 -19.98 -5.57
N VAL A 177 -12.14 -19.37 -5.40
CA VAL A 177 -10.82 -19.96 -5.77
C VAL A 177 -9.97 -20.37 -4.57
N ILE A 178 -10.33 -19.96 -3.34
CA ILE A 178 -9.59 -20.35 -2.13
C ILE A 178 -9.75 -21.85 -1.87
N ASN A 179 -8.62 -22.51 -1.60
CA ASN A 179 -8.54 -23.92 -1.29
C ASN A 179 -7.37 -24.21 -0.33
N SER A 180 -7.13 -25.49 -0.02
CA SER A 180 -6.09 -25.92 0.94
C SER A 180 -4.64 -25.63 0.50
N LYS A 181 -4.40 -25.25 -0.75
CA LYS A 181 -3.09 -24.81 -1.26
C LYS A 181 -2.96 -23.29 -1.39
N THR A 182 -4.03 -22.54 -1.14
CA THR A 182 -3.97 -21.08 -1.14
C THR A 182 -3.15 -20.62 0.06
N THR A 183 -1.92 -20.17 -0.20
CA THR A 183 -1.01 -19.67 0.86
C THR A 183 -1.17 -18.16 1.03
N MET A 184 -1.61 -17.44 0.00
CA MET A 184 -1.69 -15.97 0.04
C MET A 184 -2.88 -15.41 -0.74
N VAL A 185 -3.54 -14.41 -0.15
CA VAL A 185 -4.45 -13.49 -0.84
C VAL A 185 -3.78 -12.12 -0.86
N LEU A 186 -3.40 -11.65 -2.05
CA LEU A 186 -2.69 -10.39 -2.25
C LEU A 186 -3.63 -9.33 -2.81
N LEU A 187 -3.86 -8.27 -2.03
CA LEU A 187 -4.79 -7.18 -2.34
C LEU A 187 -4.06 -5.86 -2.54
N GLU A 188 -4.65 -4.97 -3.34
CA GLU A 188 -4.23 -3.58 -3.53
C GLU A 188 -5.50 -2.73 -3.45
N THR A 189 -5.53 -1.68 -2.61
CA THR A 189 -6.72 -0.80 -2.51
C THR A 189 -6.38 0.61 -2.03
N PRO A 190 -6.87 1.67 -2.70
CA PRO A 190 -7.47 1.65 -4.04
C PRO A 190 -6.49 1.08 -5.09
N THR A 191 -7.00 0.36 -6.09
CA THR A 191 -6.14 -0.20 -7.16
C THR A 191 -5.56 0.88 -8.06
N ASN A 192 -4.41 0.62 -8.69
CA ASN A 192 -3.80 1.51 -9.65
C ASN A 192 -3.70 0.83 -11.03
N PRO A 193 -4.42 1.34 -12.08
CA PRO A 193 -4.94 2.70 -12.20
C PRO A 193 -6.47 2.86 -12.06
N LEU A 194 -7.27 1.82 -11.89
CA LEU A 194 -8.74 1.96 -11.96
C LEU A 194 -9.39 2.50 -10.68
N ILE A 195 -8.64 2.53 -9.57
CA ILE A 195 -9.05 3.06 -8.26
C ILE A 195 -10.26 2.27 -7.71
N LYS A 196 -10.30 0.96 -8.02
CA LYS A 196 -11.25 0.02 -7.42
C LYS A 196 -10.98 -0.07 -5.91
N ILE A 197 -12.03 -0.16 -5.10
CA ILE A 197 -11.93 -0.35 -3.65
C ILE A 197 -12.22 -1.80 -3.32
N VAL A 198 -11.37 -2.39 -2.47
CA VAL A 198 -11.43 -3.79 -2.05
C VAL A 198 -11.84 -3.87 -0.58
N ASP A 199 -12.86 -4.69 -0.27
CA ASP A 199 -13.36 -4.91 1.09
C ASP A 199 -12.38 -5.80 1.88
N ILE A 200 -11.41 -5.18 2.54
CA ILE A 200 -10.39 -5.88 3.33
C ILE A 200 -11.01 -6.71 4.46
N PRO A 201 -11.89 -6.17 5.34
CA PRO A 201 -12.51 -6.96 6.40
C PRO A 201 -13.24 -8.21 5.88
N ARG A 202 -14.05 -8.06 4.82
CA ARG A 202 -14.82 -9.19 4.30
C ARG A 202 -13.94 -10.22 3.61
N ILE A 203 -12.91 -9.79 2.88
CA ILE A 203 -11.99 -10.72 2.22
C ILE A 203 -11.13 -11.46 3.24
N SER A 204 -10.65 -10.79 4.29
CA SER A 204 -9.96 -11.47 5.39
C SER A 204 -10.84 -12.51 6.08
N GLU A 205 -12.08 -12.15 6.42
CA GLU A 205 -13.04 -13.06 7.04
C GLU A 205 -13.26 -14.33 6.19
N VAL A 206 -13.57 -14.20 4.90
CA VAL A 206 -13.79 -15.38 4.03
C VAL A 206 -12.51 -16.16 3.75
N THR A 207 -11.35 -15.49 3.74
CA THR A 207 -10.03 -16.13 3.53
C THR A 207 -9.68 -17.02 4.72
N HIS A 208 -9.65 -16.45 5.93
CA HIS A 208 -9.30 -17.20 7.13
C HIS A 208 -10.35 -18.27 7.48
N ALA A 209 -11.63 -18.06 7.15
CA ALA A 209 -12.67 -19.08 7.31
C ALA A 209 -12.52 -20.27 6.34
N ALA A 210 -12.07 -20.04 5.11
CA ALA A 210 -11.88 -21.09 4.11
C ALA A 210 -10.51 -21.80 4.25
N ASN A 211 -9.46 -21.06 4.63
CA ASN A 211 -8.14 -21.61 4.96
C ASN A 211 -7.46 -20.76 6.06
N PRO A 212 -7.48 -21.21 7.33
CA PRO A 212 -6.86 -20.49 8.45
C PRO A 212 -5.33 -20.33 8.37
N SER A 213 -4.67 -20.94 7.38
CA SER A 213 -3.22 -20.79 7.15
C SER A 213 -2.88 -19.85 5.98
N ALA A 214 -3.88 -19.38 5.24
CA ALA A 214 -3.71 -18.42 4.16
C ALA A 214 -3.47 -17.01 4.73
N ILE A 215 -2.48 -16.31 4.19
CA ILE A 215 -2.06 -14.97 4.61
C ILE A 215 -2.73 -13.92 3.73
N VAL A 216 -3.37 -12.91 4.32
CA VAL A 216 -3.87 -11.73 3.61
C VAL A 216 -2.82 -10.63 3.65
N ALA A 217 -2.27 -10.31 2.48
CA ALA A 217 -1.29 -9.24 2.29
C ALA A 217 -1.91 -8.07 1.53
N VAL A 218 -1.80 -6.84 2.06
CA VAL A 218 -2.39 -5.64 1.46
C VAL A 218 -1.32 -4.62 1.09
N ASP A 219 -1.31 -4.21 -0.18
CA ASP A 219 -0.59 -3.02 -0.65
C ASP A 219 -1.39 -1.76 -0.29
N ASN A 220 -0.88 -1.00 0.69
CA ASN A 220 -1.53 0.23 1.20
C ASN A 220 -0.91 1.51 0.58
N THR A 221 -0.06 1.37 -0.44
CA THR A 221 0.78 2.46 -0.98
C THR A 221 -0.04 3.69 -1.42
N MET A 222 -1.28 3.49 -1.88
CA MET A 222 -2.16 4.55 -2.38
C MET A 222 -2.76 5.44 -1.27
N LEU A 223 -2.82 4.96 -0.03
CA LEU A 223 -3.41 5.66 1.11
C LEU A 223 -2.41 6.02 2.20
N SER A 224 -1.36 5.22 2.38
CA SER A 224 -0.40 5.31 3.49
C SER A 224 -1.05 5.08 4.87
N PRO A 225 -0.28 4.89 5.97
CA PRO A 225 -0.89 4.68 7.29
C PRO A 225 -1.57 5.93 7.82
N LEU A 226 -1.42 7.09 7.18
CA LEU A 226 -2.20 8.26 7.51
C LEU A 226 -3.70 8.05 7.24
N LEU A 227 -4.05 7.41 6.11
CA LEU A 227 -5.45 7.30 5.67
C LEU A 227 -6.06 5.92 5.91
N GLN A 228 -5.29 4.83 5.89
CA GLN A 228 -5.80 3.48 6.16
C GLN A 228 -4.75 2.61 6.86
N ASN A 229 -5.20 1.74 7.77
CA ASN A 229 -4.37 0.74 8.46
C ASN A 229 -4.97 -0.65 8.19
N PRO A 230 -4.58 -1.38 7.13
CA PRO A 230 -5.25 -2.66 6.84
C PRO A 230 -5.04 -3.75 7.91
N LEU A 231 -4.01 -3.67 8.75
CA LEU A 231 -3.86 -4.55 9.92
C LEU A 231 -5.03 -4.40 10.92
N ASP A 232 -5.56 -3.18 11.08
CA ASP A 232 -6.74 -2.91 11.92
C ASP A 232 -8.04 -3.44 11.26
N LEU A 233 -7.98 -3.78 9.97
CA LEU A 233 -9.07 -4.30 9.15
C LEU A 233 -8.99 -5.82 8.91
N GLY A 234 -8.05 -6.52 9.56
CA GLY A 234 -7.90 -7.98 9.48
C GLY A 234 -6.88 -8.47 8.45
N ALA A 235 -6.03 -7.63 7.88
CA ALA A 235 -4.87 -8.09 7.11
C ALA A 235 -3.78 -8.67 8.03
N ASP A 236 -3.08 -9.70 7.57
CA ASP A 236 -1.94 -10.30 8.29
C ASP A 236 -0.64 -9.54 8.03
N ILE A 237 -0.48 -9.06 6.79
CA ILE A 237 0.66 -8.25 6.33
C ILE A 237 0.13 -7.00 5.64
N VAL A 238 0.72 -5.85 5.96
CA VAL A 238 0.62 -4.63 5.15
C VAL A 238 1.98 -4.33 4.56
N TYR A 239 2.03 -3.90 3.31
CA TYR A 239 3.25 -3.34 2.74
C TYR A 239 2.98 -2.09 1.91
N GLU A 240 4.02 -1.25 1.79
CA GLU A 240 3.96 0.00 1.04
C GLU A 240 5.26 0.24 0.28
N SER A 241 5.17 0.85 -0.90
CA SER A 241 6.31 1.49 -1.54
C SER A 241 6.61 2.81 -0.84
N GLY A 242 7.56 2.79 0.10
CA GLY A 242 8.04 3.98 0.80
C GLY A 242 8.59 5.09 -0.10
N THR A 243 8.91 4.76 -1.36
CA THR A 243 9.15 5.68 -2.49
C THR A 243 8.03 6.71 -2.72
N LYS A 244 6.78 6.42 -2.33
CA LYS A 244 5.59 7.25 -2.62
C LYS A 244 5.34 8.25 -1.49
N TYR A 245 4.14 8.26 -0.91
CA TYR A 245 3.73 9.22 0.12
C TYR A 245 4.63 9.25 1.35
N LEU A 246 5.20 8.11 1.79
CA LEU A 246 6.08 8.08 2.97
C LEU A 246 7.35 8.93 2.77
N SER A 247 8.06 8.79 1.64
CA SER A 247 9.12 9.72 1.24
C SER A 247 8.55 11.10 0.92
N GLY A 248 7.68 11.18 -0.09
CA GLY A 248 7.08 12.42 -0.56
C GLY A 248 7.95 13.32 -1.45
N HIS A 249 9.19 12.95 -1.78
CA HIS A 249 10.16 13.88 -2.38
C HIS A 249 10.89 13.36 -3.65
N HIS A 250 10.53 12.18 -4.18
CA HIS A 250 11.16 11.57 -5.37
C HIS A 250 12.69 11.35 -5.28
N ASP A 251 13.25 11.31 -4.07
CA ASP A 251 14.68 11.30 -3.79
C ASP A 251 15.23 9.96 -3.26
N LEU A 252 14.36 8.97 -3.01
CA LEU A 252 14.74 7.65 -2.50
C LEU A 252 13.85 6.53 -3.07
N MET A 253 14.35 5.28 -2.97
CA MET A 253 13.50 4.09 -3.06
C MET A 253 13.45 3.36 -1.73
N ALA A 254 12.25 2.91 -1.36
CA ALA A 254 12.04 2.09 -0.17
C ALA A 254 10.80 1.20 -0.32
N GLY A 255 10.80 0.11 0.43
CA GLY A 255 9.64 -0.71 0.74
C GLY A 255 9.51 -0.83 2.25
N VAL A 256 8.28 -0.81 2.74
CA VAL A 256 7.94 -1.01 4.16
C VAL A 256 7.03 -2.22 4.24
N ILE A 257 7.24 -3.06 5.25
CA ILE A 257 6.34 -4.18 5.61
C ILE A 257 5.97 -4.01 7.07
N ALA A 258 4.70 -4.17 7.42
CA ALA A 258 4.16 -4.09 8.78
C ALA A 258 3.33 -5.34 9.11
N ILE A 259 3.57 -5.92 10.29
CA ILE A 259 3.04 -7.22 10.71
C ILE A 259 2.71 -7.20 12.21
N ASN A 260 1.66 -7.92 12.62
CA ASN A 260 1.32 -8.13 14.03
C ASN A 260 1.72 -9.51 14.59
N ASP A 261 1.74 -10.58 13.78
CA ASP A 261 2.28 -11.88 14.18
C ASP A 261 3.83 -11.81 14.33
N PRO A 262 4.39 -12.10 15.53
CA PRO A 262 5.84 -12.08 15.74
C PRO A 262 6.61 -13.14 14.95
N ALA A 263 6.07 -14.36 14.83
CA ALA A 263 6.71 -15.46 14.12
C ALA A 263 6.74 -15.25 12.60
N LEU A 264 5.69 -14.62 12.06
CA LEU A 264 5.68 -14.14 10.67
C LEU A 264 6.69 -12.99 10.48
N GLY A 265 6.77 -12.08 11.45
CA GLY A 265 7.78 -11.01 11.49
C GLY A 265 9.21 -11.54 11.46
N GLU A 266 9.54 -12.60 12.22
CA GLU A 266 10.89 -13.19 12.19
C GLU A 266 11.20 -13.90 10.86
N LYS A 267 10.23 -14.59 10.22
CA LYS A 267 10.43 -15.18 8.88
C LYS A 267 10.79 -14.14 7.82
N LEU A 268 10.10 -12.99 7.84
CA LEU A 268 10.34 -11.88 6.93
C LEU A 268 11.68 -11.20 7.23
N TYR A 269 12.01 -10.98 8.52
CA TYR A 269 13.31 -10.46 8.94
C TYR A 269 14.48 -11.35 8.50
N PHE A 270 14.40 -12.66 8.73
CA PHE A 270 15.39 -13.63 8.28
C PHE A 270 15.60 -13.54 6.77
N THR A 271 14.51 -13.45 6.01
CA THR A 271 14.53 -13.32 4.56
C THR A 271 15.25 -12.04 4.11
N ILE A 272 14.98 -10.89 4.75
CA ILE A 272 15.66 -9.61 4.48
C ILE A 272 17.15 -9.71 4.77
N ASN A 273 17.53 -10.30 5.91
CA ASN A 273 18.91 -10.45 6.31
C ASN A 273 19.69 -11.40 5.36
N ALA A 274 19.09 -12.53 4.99
CA ALA A 274 19.68 -13.55 4.12
C ALA A 274 19.83 -13.08 2.66
N SER A 275 18.83 -12.37 2.13
CA SER A 275 18.87 -11.77 0.78
C SER A 275 19.67 -10.48 0.69
N GLY A 276 19.87 -9.79 1.82
CA GLY A 276 20.60 -8.53 1.91
C GLY A 276 19.86 -7.31 1.38
N CYS A 277 18.52 -7.36 1.27
CA CYS A 277 17.71 -6.30 0.66
C CYS A 277 17.27 -5.16 1.60
N GLY A 278 17.72 -5.18 2.87
CA GLY A 278 17.38 -4.17 3.88
C GLY A 278 17.77 -2.74 3.46
N LEU A 279 16.98 -1.75 3.87
CA LEU A 279 17.17 -0.35 3.47
C LEU A 279 18.53 0.20 3.94
N SER A 280 19.14 1.08 3.14
CA SER A 280 20.42 1.71 3.50
C SER A 280 20.26 2.68 4.69
N PRO A 281 21.31 2.96 5.48
CA PRO A 281 21.22 3.92 6.59
C PRO A 281 20.87 5.34 6.14
N PHE A 282 21.31 5.75 4.94
CA PHE A 282 21.03 7.08 4.39
C PHE A 282 19.58 7.20 3.91
N ASP A 283 19.09 6.20 3.16
CA ASP A 283 17.68 6.17 2.72
C ASP A 283 16.73 6.01 3.90
N SER A 284 17.15 5.30 4.96
CA SER A 284 16.40 5.21 6.21
C SER A 284 16.23 6.58 6.88
N TRP A 285 17.27 7.41 6.86
CA TRP A 285 17.22 8.77 7.36
C TRP A 285 16.38 9.70 6.47
N LEU A 286 16.50 9.58 5.14
CA LEU A 286 15.66 10.34 4.21
C LEU A 286 14.17 9.99 4.36
N LEU A 287 13.84 8.71 4.54
CA LEU A 287 12.47 8.27 4.75
C LEU A 287 11.92 8.77 6.10
N LEU A 288 12.72 8.71 7.18
CA LEU A 288 12.39 9.37 8.45
C LEU A 288 12.09 10.86 8.27
N ARG A 289 12.90 11.58 7.47
CA ARG A 289 12.69 13.00 7.17
C ARG A 289 11.38 13.23 6.39
N GLY A 290 11.06 12.37 5.43
CA GLY A 290 9.83 12.42 4.62
C GLY A 290 8.56 12.19 5.45
N ILE A 291 8.56 11.20 6.33
CA ILE A 291 7.41 10.83 7.19
C ILE A 291 6.95 12.02 8.05
N LYS A 292 7.89 12.83 8.57
CA LYS A 292 7.55 13.98 9.43
C LYS A 292 6.73 15.07 8.75
N THR A 293 6.64 15.08 7.41
CA THR A 293 5.76 16.00 6.66
C THR A 293 4.57 15.31 6.00
N LEU A 294 4.38 14.00 6.20
CA LEU A 294 3.28 13.22 5.58
C LEU A 294 1.90 13.82 5.86
N GLY A 295 1.64 14.26 7.09
CA GLY A 295 0.37 14.89 7.48
C GLY A 295 0.03 16.11 6.63
N VAL A 296 0.88 17.13 6.67
CA VAL A 296 0.67 18.40 5.96
C VAL A 296 0.71 18.24 4.44
N ARG A 297 1.51 17.30 3.91
CA ARG A 297 1.52 16.97 2.48
C ARG A 297 0.18 16.35 2.07
N MET A 298 -0.22 15.27 2.71
CA MET A 298 -1.45 14.55 2.33
C MET A 298 -2.72 15.39 2.54
N GLU A 299 -2.77 16.27 3.54
CA GLU A 299 -3.88 17.22 3.71
C GLU A 299 -4.05 18.12 2.48
N LYS A 300 -2.97 18.81 2.07
CA LYS A 300 -2.97 19.70 0.90
C LYS A 300 -3.17 18.92 -0.41
N GLN A 301 -2.56 17.74 -0.55
CA GLN A 301 -2.73 16.88 -1.74
C GLN A 301 -4.18 16.39 -1.90
N GLN A 302 -4.85 15.98 -0.81
CA GLN A 302 -6.27 15.59 -0.84
C GLN A 302 -7.18 16.78 -1.16
N ALA A 303 -6.95 17.95 -0.55
CA ALA A 303 -7.72 19.15 -0.84
C ALA A 303 -7.59 19.58 -2.32
N ASN A 304 -6.38 19.50 -2.88
CA ASN A 304 -6.15 19.74 -4.30
C ASN A 304 -6.84 18.66 -5.17
N ALA A 305 -6.72 17.38 -4.82
CA ALA A 305 -7.29 16.27 -5.58
C ALA A 305 -8.82 16.29 -5.64
N GLN A 306 -9.49 16.58 -4.51
CA GLN A 306 -10.95 16.74 -4.47
C GLN A 306 -11.42 17.82 -5.45
N ARG A 307 -10.81 19.01 -5.41
CA ARG A 307 -11.16 20.12 -6.31
C ARG A 307 -10.94 19.80 -7.79
N ILE A 308 -9.87 19.07 -8.12
CA ILE A 308 -9.55 18.67 -9.49
C ILE A 308 -10.50 17.55 -9.96
N ALA A 309 -10.90 16.63 -9.07
CA ALA A 309 -11.90 15.61 -9.35
C ALA A 309 -13.28 16.22 -9.64
N GLU A 310 -13.73 17.15 -8.78
CA GLU A 310 -14.98 17.90 -8.95
C GLU A 310 -14.98 18.75 -10.23
N PHE A 311 -13.85 19.41 -10.53
CA PHE A 311 -13.66 20.11 -11.80
C PHE A 311 -13.81 19.17 -13.00
N LEU A 312 -13.11 18.03 -13.04
CA LEU A 312 -13.22 17.11 -14.17
C LEU A 312 -14.64 16.52 -14.30
N GLU A 313 -15.28 16.15 -13.19
CA GLU A 313 -16.64 15.63 -13.16
C GLU A 313 -17.67 16.66 -13.63
N SER A 314 -17.60 17.91 -13.15
CA SER A 314 -18.53 18.98 -13.53
C SER A 314 -18.44 19.37 -15.01
N HIS A 315 -17.30 19.10 -15.66
CA HIS A 315 -17.11 19.29 -17.10
C HIS A 315 -17.48 18.02 -17.91
N GLY A 316 -17.96 16.95 -17.29
CA GLY A 316 -18.51 15.76 -17.97
C GLY A 316 -17.49 14.67 -18.29
N PHE A 317 -16.29 14.70 -17.71
CA PHE A 317 -15.37 13.56 -17.77
C PHE A 317 -15.83 12.46 -16.82
N LYS A 318 -15.59 11.19 -17.20
CA LYS A 318 -15.79 10.06 -16.29
C LYS A 318 -14.57 9.98 -15.37
N VAL A 319 -14.74 10.39 -14.11
CA VAL A 319 -13.68 10.46 -13.10
C VAL A 319 -13.74 9.24 -12.17
N ARG A 320 -12.57 8.78 -11.75
CA ARG A 320 -12.34 7.71 -10.79
C ARG A 320 -11.60 8.31 -9.61
N TYR A 321 -12.32 8.62 -8.55
CA TYR A 321 -11.77 9.15 -7.29
C TYR A 321 -12.74 8.84 -6.13
N PRO A 322 -12.31 8.20 -5.03
CA PRO A 322 -13.21 7.81 -3.94
C PRO A 322 -13.69 8.99 -3.08
N GLY A 323 -13.21 10.21 -3.34
CA GLY A 323 -13.79 11.43 -2.78
C GLY A 323 -15.07 11.90 -3.48
N LEU A 324 -15.36 11.41 -4.69
CA LEU A 324 -16.60 11.72 -5.41
C LEU A 324 -17.71 10.74 -5.03
N ARG A 325 -18.91 11.25 -4.75
CA ARG A 325 -20.11 10.44 -4.44
C ARG A 325 -20.56 9.54 -5.60
N SER A 326 -20.13 9.83 -6.81
CA SER A 326 -20.34 9.01 -8.01
C SER A 326 -19.47 7.74 -8.04
N HIS A 327 -18.47 7.63 -7.17
CA HIS A 327 -17.59 6.47 -7.13
C HIS A 327 -18.37 5.21 -6.70
N PRO A 328 -18.35 4.10 -7.47
CA PRO A 328 -19.20 2.95 -7.20
C PRO A 328 -19.02 2.33 -5.80
N GLN A 329 -17.82 2.44 -5.22
CA GLN A 329 -17.50 1.98 -3.87
C GLN A 329 -17.30 3.13 -2.86
N TYR A 330 -17.95 4.29 -3.03
CA TYR A 330 -17.80 5.45 -2.12
C TYR A 330 -18.04 5.09 -0.65
N ASP A 331 -19.19 4.50 -0.31
CA ASP A 331 -19.53 4.18 1.08
C ASP A 331 -18.59 3.14 1.69
N LEU A 332 -18.18 2.14 0.89
CA LEU A 332 -17.18 1.14 1.29
C LEU A 332 -15.83 1.79 1.62
N HIS A 333 -15.35 2.71 0.77
CA HIS A 333 -14.11 3.45 1.02
C HIS A 333 -14.14 4.18 2.37
N TRP A 334 -15.19 4.97 2.61
CA TRP A 334 -15.32 5.76 3.84
C TRP A 334 -15.61 4.92 5.10
N SER A 335 -15.99 3.66 4.95
CA SER A 335 -16.06 2.71 6.08
C SER A 335 -14.67 2.21 6.54
N MET A 336 -13.66 2.26 5.67
CA MET A 336 -12.31 1.69 5.91
C MET A 336 -11.17 2.73 5.88
N ALA A 337 -11.43 3.96 5.43
CA ALA A 337 -10.40 4.98 5.23
C ALA A 337 -10.79 6.34 5.85
N ARG A 338 -9.77 7.10 6.23
CA ARG A 338 -9.86 8.43 6.86
C ARG A 338 -9.77 9.58 5.84
N GLY A 339 -9.71 9.27 4.55
CA GLY A 339 -9.57 10.23 3.46
C GLY A 339 -9.44 9.54 2.10
N ALA A 340 -9.63 10.29 1.02
CA ALA A 340 -9.67 9.78 -0.36
C ALA A 340 -8.30 9.62 -1.04
N GLY A 341 -7.22 10.10 -0.42
CA GLY A 341 -5.89 10.14 -1.05
C GLY A 341 -5.81 11.16 -2.20
N ALA A 342 -4.73 11.12 -2.98
CA ALA A 342 -4.45 12.15 -4.00
C ALA A 342 -4.00 11.59 -5.36
N VAL A 343 -4.46 10.38 -5.69
CA VAL A 343 -4.40 9.84 -7.04
C VAL A 343 -5.84 9.74 -7.56
N LEU A 344 -6.07 10.27 -8.75
CA LEU A 344 -7.34 10.15 -9.47
C LEU A 344 -7.07 9.76 -10.92
N SER A 345 -8.08 9.20 -11.58
CA SER A 345 -8.04 8.90 -13.01
C SER A 345 -9.26 9.42 -13.73
N PHE A 346 -9.15 9.68 -15.03
CA PHE A 346 -10.29 10.04 -15.87
C PHE A 346 -10.17 9.49 -17.29
N GLU A 347 -11.31 9.29 -17.93
CA GLU A 347 -11.46 8.73 -19.28
C GLU A 347 -11.95 9.82 -20.25
N THR A 348 -11.31 9.92 -21.43
CA THR A 348 -11.59 10.93 -22.46
C THR A 348 -12.46 10.38 -23.60
N GLY A 349 -12.44 9.07 -23.80
CA GLY A 349 -13.05 8.35 -24.93
C GLY A 349 -12.14 8.20 -26.16
N ASP A 350 -10.94 8.80 -26.19
CA ASP A 350 -10.01 8.71 -27.32
C ASP A 350 -8.54 8.76 -26.85
N VAL A 351 -7.79 7.70 -27.16
CA VAL A 351 -6.38 7.54 -26.76
C VAL A 351 -5.49 8.68 -27.29
N ASN A 352 -5.77 9.20 -28.49
CA ASN A 352 -5.00 10.28 -29.11
C ASN A 352 -5.37 11.65 -28.49
N VAL A 353 -6.62 11.83 -28.04
CA VAL A 353 -7.00 13.00 -27.22
C VAL A 353 -6.22 12.94 -25.90
N SER A 354 -6.19 11.78 -25.25
CA SER A 354 -5.47 11.61 -23.98
C SER A 354 -3.97 11.89 -24.11
N GLU A 355 -3.33 11.39 -25.17
CA GLU A 355 -1.93 11.68 -25.50
C GLU A 355 -1.68 13.18 -25.64
N ARG A 356 -2.50 13.90 -26.42
CA ARG A 356 -2.38 15.35 -26.57
C ARG A 356 -2.59 16.12 -25.27
N ILE A 357 -3.48 15.68 -24.37
CA ILE A 357 -3.66 16.31 -23.04
C ILE A 357 -2.36 16.15 -22.23
N VAL A 358 -1.85 14.93 -22.14
CA VAL A 358 -0.64 14.59 -21.36
C VAL A 358 0.58 15.36 -21.87
N GLU A 359 0.71 15.54 -23.18
CA GLU A 359 1.81 16.30 -23.80
C GLU A 359 1.64 17.83 -23.77
N SER A 360 0.42 18.35 -23.59
CA SER A 360 0.15 19.80 -23.58
C SER A 360 0.27 20.44 -22.20
N ALA A 361 0.13 19.65 -21.12
CA ALA A 361 0.28 20.13 -19.75
C ALA A 361 1.75 20.50 -19.43
N ARG A 362 1.95 21.51 -18.58
CA ARG A 362 3.26 22.11 -18.29
C ARG A 362 3.67 22.01 -16.82
N LEU A 363 2.72 22.15 -15.90
CA LEU A 363 2.95 21.97 -14.46
C LEU A 363 2.88 20.49 -14.09
N TRP A 364 2.04 19.73 -14.78
CA TRP A 364 1.91 18.30 -14.62
C TRP A 364 3.08 17.59 -15.30
N ALA A 365 4.04 17.10 -14.53
CA ALA A 365 5.19 16.38 -15.10
C ALA A 365 4.77 15.01 -15.63
N ILE A 366 5.11 14.72 -16.90
CA ILE A 366 4.90 13.40 -17.50
C ILE A 366 5.84 12.40 -16.84
N SER A 367 5.31 11.57 -15.93
CA SER A 367 6.15 10.64 -15.16
C SER A 367 5.37 9.42 -14.66
N VAL A 368 6.09 8.30 -14.54
CA VAL A 368 5.65 7.18 -13.71
C VAL A 368 5.89 7.48 -12.22
N SER A 369 5.28 6.71 -11.32
CA SER A 369 5.21 6.99 -9.86
C SER A 369 4.03 7.91 -9.47
N PHE A 370 3.95 8.23 -8.17
CA PHE A 370 2.96 9.10 -7.51
C PHE A 370 3.42 9.41 -6.08
N GLY A 371 2.69 10.28 -5.37
CA GLY A 371 2.85 10.49 -3.92
C GLY A 371 3.92 11.51 -3.52
N CYS A 372 4.55 12.19 -4.49
CA CYS A 372 5.45 13.30 -4.27
C CYS A 372 4.71 14.62 -4.04
N VAL A 373 5.42 15.64 -3.55
CA VAL A 373 4.97 17.03 -3.52
C VAL A 373 4.66 17.63 -4.90
N ASN A 374 5.22 17.07 -5.98
CA ASN A 374 4.99 17.52 -7.35
C ASN A 374 3.85 16.77 -8.05
N SER A 375 3.03 17.52 -8.79
CA SER A 375 1.92 17.01 -9.60
C SER A 375 2.40 16.28 -10.86
N LEU A 376 1.87 15.08 -11.12
CA LEU A 376 2.26 14.22 -12.25
C LEU A 376 1.05 13.81 -13.09
N ILE A 377 1.27 13.67 -14.39
CA ILE A 377 0.31 13.14 -15.36
C ILE A 377 0.91 11.92 -16.08
N SER A 378 0.07 10.91 -16.36
CA SER A 378 0.50 9.69 -17.04
C SER A 378 -0.66 9.00 -17.76
N MET A 379 -0.34 8.26 -18.83
CA MET A 379 -1.25 7.27 -19.44
C MET A 379 -0.80 5.87 -19.01
N PRO A 380 -1.48 5.23 -18.03
CA PRO A 380 -1.06 3.94 -17.47
C PRO A 380 -0.83 2.85 -18.53
N CYS A 381 -1.75 2.67 -19.48
CA CYS A 381 -1.67 1.62 -20.50
C CYS A 381 -0.50 1.79 -21.49
N ARG A 382 -0.03 3.03 -21.69
CA ARG A 382 1.16 3.35 -22.50
C ARG A 382 2.47 3.43 -21.70
N MET A 383 2.39 3.53 -20.37
CA MET A 383 3.55 3.72 -19.48
C MET A 383 3.69 2.58 -18.47
N SER A 384 3.09 2.71 -17.28
CA SER A 384 3.29 1.80 -16.14
C SER A 384 2.73 0.39 -16.35
N HIS A 385 1.74 0.23 -17.22
CA HIS A 385 1.08 -1.04 -17.55
C HIS A 385 1.34 -1.51 -18.98
N ALA A 386 2.24 -0.84 -19.72
CA ALA A 386 2.61 -1.22 -21.09
C ALA A 386 3.19 -2.65 -21.21
N SER A 387 3.73 -3.20 -20.12
CA SER A 387 4.21 -4.60 -20.05
C SER A 387 3.11 -5.66 -19.93
N ILE A 388 1.84 -5.26 -19.74
CA ILE A 388 0.68 -6.15 -19.85
C ILE A 388 0.25 -6.12 -21.32
N ASP A 389 0.11 -7.28 -21.95
CA ASP A 389 -0.28 -7.36 -23.36
C ASP A 389 -1.72 -6.86 -23.58
N ALA A 390 -2.01 -6.36 -24.79
CA ALA A 390 -3.29 -5.71 -25.09
C ALA A 390 -4.51 -6.62 -24.92
N LYS A 391 -4.37 -7.94 -25.12
CA LYS A 391 -5.45 -8.92 -24.89
C LYS A 391 -5.76 -9.00 -23.40
N THR A 392 -4.73 -9.20 -22.56
CA THR A 392 -4.88 -9.20 -21.10
C THR A 392 -5.40 -7.85 -20.57
N ARG A 393 -5.03 -6.71 -21.17
CA ARG A 393 -5.59 -5.39 -20.77
C ARG A 393 -7.07 -5.26 -21.10
N ALA A 394 -7.50 -5.72 -22.28
CA ALA A 394 -8.90 -5.73 -22.68
C ALA A 394 -9.75 -6.68 -21.81
N GLU A 395 -9.23 -7.86 -21.48
CA GLU A 395 -9.87 -8.81 -20.54
C GLU A 395 -10.06 -8.21 -19.14
N ARG A 396 -9.09 -7.42 -18.67
CA ARG A 396 -9.14 -6.67 -17.40
C ARG A 396 -9.90 -5.34 -17.49
N GLN A 397 -10.51 -5.04 -18.64
CA GLN A 397 -11.28 -3.82 -18.90
C GLN A 397 -10.52 -2.51 -18.59
N LEU A 398 -9.20 -2.50 -18.82
CA LEU A 398 -8.35 -1.32 -18.68
C LEU A 398 -8.59 -0.36 -19.87
N PRO A 399 -9.14 0.86 -19.67
CA PRO A 399 -9.33 1.80 -20.77
C PRO A 399 -7.98 2.30 -21.28
N GLU A 400 -7.73 2.19 -22.59
CA GLU A 400 -6.46 2.65 -23.21
C GLU A 400 -6.31 4.17 -23.18
N ASP A 401 -7.43 4.90 -23.09
CA ASP A 401 -7.52 6.36 -23.02
C ASP A 401 -7.40 6.91 -21.59
N ILE A 402 -7.30 6.05 -20.56
CA ILE A 402 -7.27 6.51 -19.17
C ILE A 402 -6.05 7.40 -18.89
N ILE A 403 -6.31 8.58 -18.35
CA ILE A 403 -5.28 9.45 -17.77
C ILE A 403 -5.31 9.26 -16.25
N ARG A 404 -4.13 9.22 -15.63
CA ARG A 404 -3.96 9.21 -14.18
C ARG A 404 -3.22 10.47 -13.73
N LEU A 405 -3.86 11.22 -12.85
CA LEU A 405 -3.28 12.39 -12.19
C LEU A 405 -2.84 12.01 -10.78
N CYS A 406 -1.60 12.40 -10.45
CA CYS A 406 -1.03 12.22 -9.12
C CYS A 406 -0.83 13.63 -8.56
N VAL A 407 -1.71 14.06 -7.66
CA VAL A 407 -1.82 15.48 -7.30
C VAL A 407 -0.82 15.85 -6.21
N GLY A 408 -0.05 16.91 -6.47
CA GLY A 408 0.94 17.49 -5.57
C GLY A 408 0.37 18.57 -4.65
N ILE A 409 1.28 19.37 -4.08
CA ILE A 409 0.94 20.44 -3.12
C ILE A 409 1.00 21.85 -3.72
N GLU A 410 1.08 21.97 -5.04
CA GLU A 410 1.04 23.26 -5.75
C GLU A 410 -0.24 24.06 -5.45
N ASP A 411 -0.30 25.31 -5.94
CA ASP A 411 -1.57 26.01 -5.98
C ASP A 411 -2.53 25.26 -6.92
N VAL A 412 -3.77 25.12 -6.47
CA VAL A 412 -4.77 24.31 -7.17
C VAL A 412 -5.42 25.08 -8.32
N GLU A 413 -5.46 26.42 -8.27
CA GLU A 413 -5.92 27.20 -9.42
C GLU A 413 -4.93 27.05 -10.58
N ASP A 414 -3.61 27.13 -10.30
CA ASP A 414 -2.56 26.93 -11.30
C ASP A 414 -2.65 25.53 -11.96
N LEU A 415 -2.87 24.48 -11.14
CA LEU A 415 -3.03 23.11 -11.63
C LEU A 415 -4.29 22.92 -12.50
N ILE A 416 -5.41 23.54 -12.10
CA ILE A 416 -6.69 23.48 -12.84
C ILE A 416 -6.60 24.29 -14.14
N ASP A 417 -6.02 25.49 -14.11
CA ASP A 417 -5.81 26.35 -15.27
C ASP A 417 -4.88 25.70 -16.30
N ASP A 418 -3.79 25.06 -15.86
CA ASP A 418 -2.89 24.33 -16.75
C ASP A 418 -3.54 23.08 -17.37
N LEU A 419 -4.32 22.33 -16.58
CA LEU A 419 -5.09 21.19 -17.08
C LEU A 419 -6.20 21.64 -18.04
N SER A 420 -6.90 22.73 -17.73
CA SER A 420 -7.93 23.38 -18.55
C SER A 420 -7.38 23.73 -19.94
N ARG A 421 -6.23 24.42 -20.01
CA ARG A 421 -5.54 24.71 -21.27
C ARG A 421 -5.20 23.44 -22.05
N ALA A 422 -4.68 22.41 -21.39
CA ALA A 422 -4.34 21.15 -22.03
C ALA A 422 -5.58 20.42 -22.61
N LEU A 423 -6.70 20.43 -21.88
CA LEU A 423 -7.98 19.88 -22.34
C LEU A 423 -8.51 20.62 -23.58
N VAL A 424 -8.46 21.95 -23.59
CA VAL A 424 -8.87 22.78 -24.75
C VAL A 424 -7.93 22.57 -25.93
N GLN A 425 -6.61 22.64 -25.74
CA GLN A 425 -5.61 22.49 -26.79
C GLN A 425 -5.64 21.09 -27.43
N ALA A 426 -5.88 20.05 -26.65
CA ALA A 426 -6.03 18.69 -27.15
C ALA A 426 -7.32 18.46 -27.96
N GLY A 427 -8.28 19.40 -27.90
CA GLY A 427 -9.61 19.23 -28.46
C GLY A 427 -10.44 18.21 -27.70
N ALA A 428 -10.26 18.09 -26.38
CA ALA A 428 -11.00 17.16 -25.53
C ALA A 428 -12.40 17.67 -25.16
N VAL A 429 -12.68 18.95 -25.46
CA VAL A 429 -13.83 19.69 -24.94
C VAL A 429 -14.45 20.60 -26.02
N THR A 430 -15.75 20.82 -25.94
CA THR A 430 -16.45 21.88 -26.66
C THR A 430 -16.51 23.14 -25.79
N VAL A 431 -15.97 24.24 -26.29
CA VAL A 431 -16.06 25.56 -25.64
C VAL A 431 -17.47 26.11 -25.83
N THR A 432 -18.03 26.63 -24.74
CA THR A 432 -19.37 27.24 -24.65
C THR A 432 -19.23 28.71 -24.29
N VAL A 433 -20.34 29.45 -24.21
CA VAL A 433 -20.31 30.91 -23.90
C VAL A 433 -19.77 31.18 -22.49
N ASP A 434 -20.05 30.28 -21.53
CA ASP A 434 -19.74 30.50 -20.12
C ASP A 434 -18.57 29.63 -19.59
N ASN A 435 -18.28 28.49 -20.25
CA ASN A 435 -17.21 27.55 -19.85
C ASN A 435 -16.91 26.51 -20.99
N PHE A 436 -16.54 25.26 -20.70
CA PHE A 436 -16.46 24.15 -21.67
C PHE A 436 -17.08 22.83 -21.14
N ARG A 437 -17.30 21.85 -22.02
CA ARG A 437 -17.74 20.48 -21.67
C ARG A 437 -16.95 19.41 -22.43
N ALA A 438 -16.71 18.26 -21.81
CA ALA A 438 -16.08 17.09 -22.41
C ALA A 438 -16.82 16.61 -23.66
N LEU A 439 -16.08 16.20 -24.69
CA LEU A 439 -16.67 15.62 -25.89
C LEU A 439 -17.46 14.35 -25.55
N GLY A 440 -18.66 14.25 -26.12
CA GLY A 440 -19.58 13.14 -25.87
C GLY A 440 -20.20 13.10 -24.47
N ALA A 441 -20.13 14.17 -23.68
CA ALA A 441 -20.83 14.26 -22.39
C ALA A 441 -22.36 14.04 -22.56
N ASP A 442 -22.99 14.69 -23.53
CA ASP A 442 -24.44 14.62 -23.72
C ASP A 442 -24.93 13.21 -24.13
N LYS A 443 -24.08 12.40 -24.79
CA LYS A 443 -24.37 10.99 -25.10
C LYS A 443 -24.33 10.07 -23.88
N ARG A 444 -23.67 10.47 -22.79
CA ARG A 444 -23.59 9.70 -21.54
C ARG A 444 -24.78 9.96 -20.60
N ILE A 445 -25.50 11.07 -20.80
CA ILE A 445 -26.67 11.44 -19.98
C ILE A 445 -27.97 10.83 -20.54
N GLY A 446 -28.08 10.69 -21.87
CA GLY A 446 -29.29 10.13 -22.53
C GLY A 446 -29.37 8.60 -22.59
N GLY A 447 -28.76 7.88 -21.64
CA GLY A 447 -28.59 6.43 -21.70
C GLY A 447 -29.72 5.56 -21.12
N ASP A 448 -30.81 6.17 -20.62
CA ASP A 448 -31.81 5.47 -19.80
C ASP A 448 -33.27 5.95 -20.07
N SER A 449 -33.54 6.45 -21.28
CA SER A 449 -34.89 6.87 -21.69
C SER A 449 -35.13 6.78 -23.20
N ASP A 450 -35.29 5.55 -23.71
CA ASP A 450 -35.95 5.26 -24.98
C ASP A 450 -36.77 3.96 -24.83
N GLU A 451 -37.76 3.98 -23.92
CA GLU A 451 -38.84 3.00 -23.92
C GLU A 451 -39.92 3.40 -24.94
N ASP A 452 -40.20 2.47 -25.87
CA ASP A 452 -41.42 2.30 -26.67
C ASP A 452 -42.30 3.53 -26.96
N LEU A 453 -42.12 4.10 -28.16
CA LEU A 453 -43.20 4.75 -28.90
C LEU A 453 -43.57 3.93 -30.15
N THR A 454 -44.14 2.75 -29.93
CA THR A 454 -44.81 1.97 -30.97
C THR A 454 -46.22 2.53 -31.22
N GLU A 455 -46.41 3.24 -32.34
CA GLU A 455 -47.73 3.72 -32.77
C GLU A 455 -48.68 2.56 -33.11
N GLY A 456 -49.81 2.47 -32.41
CA GLY A 456 -50.80 1.41 -32.62
C GLY A 456 -52.12 1.88 -33.23
N LYS A 457 -52.48 1.32 -34.40
CA LYS A 457 -53.84 1.07 -34.97
C LYS A 457 -53.68 0.56 -36.42
N GLN A 458 -54.39 -0.44 -36.94
CA GLN A 458 -55.76 -0.93 -36.71
C GLN A 458 -55.86 -2.48 -36.85
N PRO A 459 -56.96 -3.13 -36.38
CA PRO A 459 -57.10 -4.59 -36.40
C PRO A 459 -57.94 -5.18 -37.56
N ALA A 460 -57.49 -6.36 -38.01
CA ALA A 460 -58.24 -7.55 -38.48
C ALA A 460 -59.29 -7.46 -39.62
N GLN A 461 -59.02 -8.22 -40.69
CA GLN A 461 -60.00 -9.13 -41.31
C GLN A 461 -59.30 -10.31 -42.02
N ASP A 462 -59.67 -11.53 -41.63
CA ASP A 462 -59.34 -12.82 -42.29
C ASP A 462 -60.37 -13.08 -43.41
N PRO A 463 -60.09 -13.89 -44.47
CA PRO A 463 -60.33 -15.34 -44.32
C PRO A 463 -59.49 -16.34 -45.17
N GLU A 464 -59.53 -17.59 -44.69
CA GLU A 464 -59.56 -18.88 -45.43
C GLU A 464 -58.38 -19.36 -46.32
N ALA A 465 -57.61 -20.29 -45.73
CA ALA A 465 -57.57 -21.72 -46.09
C ALA A 465 -57.19 -22.20 -47.52
N ALA A 466 -56.04 -22.91 -47.55
CA ALA A 466 -55.80 -24.20 -48.24
C ALA A 466 -55.82 -24.30 -49.78
N SER A 467 -54.66 -24.58 -50.39
CA SER A 467 -54.36 -25.88 -51.04
C SER A 467 -52.94 -25.95 -51.66
N VAL A 468 -52.51 -27.17 -51.97
CA VAL A 468 -51.19 -27.65 -52.45
C VAL A 468 -51.48 -28.63 -53.62
N PRO A 469 -50.57 -29.03 -54.54
CA PRO A 469 -49.40 -28.38 -55.18
C PRO A 469 -49.53 -28.33 -56.74
N SER A 470 -48.48 -27.84 -57.42
CA SER A 470 -47.89 -28.52 -58.58
C SER A 470 -46.43 -28.08 -58.80
#